data_AF-A0ABD3N365-F1
#
_entry.id   AF-A0ABD3N365-F1
#
_cell.length_a   1.000
_cell.length_b   1.000
_cell.length_c   1.000
_cell.angle_alpha   90.00
_cell.angle_beta   90.00
_cell.angle_gamma   90.00
#
_symmetry.space_group_name_H-M   'P 1'
#
loop_
_entity.id
_entity.type
_entity.pdbx_description
1 polymer ?
#
loop_
_entity_poly.entity_id
_entity_poly.type
_entity_poly.pdbx_seq_one_letter_code
_entity_poly.pdbx_strand_id
1 'polypeptide(L)'
;MWYGRIGVRFMHIILSASVLANATTIKSASIFAPSNETSQYGVDGLFSELNQSSTERIEQMGNATVAAQEIQLRRQKISGGKERIKNKDNKPSNKDNKDNKVKNANNNNNNNDKNKNNNKQNRQQEGSSSRSSCFSIDTYKSIDNDIAKIKNTIQDDKKRSHFLGGIVRLAAHDFMDYNQHANVDNRMGADGCYDKRHPSNAGLQTIWCQDCPLKMLYTKKYSHLSRADFWIASANAVIRQTSIDNALDMRDTFRWGRKDADSCQGSGARLPQASGCDEVEGVFLNRMGLRWVDAVALLGAHTLGRAENEFSGHEGTWSPTDRAAQVFDKQYYESLLSEPWRPRNMGMEDQDWTTGRGGSRLMLSTDMCLAFDIEEAVQRRIPCCSKANGCDDFEAARRRCPMYSQHDRRKRASDAVHEMLGGSIFSKNNKPFYTAFSTAWEKATTVGQDNLFPLKENCESV
;
A
#
# COMPACT_ATOMS: atom_id res chain seq x y z
N MET A 1 -11.13 -54.02 -32.14
CA MET A 1 -11.75 -52.77 -32.66
C MET A 1 -10.85 -51.61 -32.25
N TRP A 2 -9.76 -51.34 -32.98
CA TRP A 2 -9.61 -50.52 -34.19
C TRP A 2 -9.75 -48.98 -33.99
N TYR A 3 -8.57 -48.34 -33.99
CA TYR A 3 -8.13 -46.97 -34.38
C TYR A 3 -8.73 -45.73 -33.70
N GLY A 4 -7.98 -44.69 -33.28
CA GLY A 4 -6.59 -44.30 -33.56
C GLY A 4 -6.52 -43.03 -34.44
N ARG A 5 -5.92 -41.94 -33.92
CA ARG A 5 -5.18 -40.83 -34.59
C ARG A 5 -4.91 -39.74 -33.54
N ILE A 6 -3.70 -39.40 -33.09
CA ILE A 6 -2.44 -38.96 -33.75
C ILE A 6 -2.56 -37.64 -34.52
N GLY A 7 -1.87 -36.63 -34.00
CA GLY A 7 -1.13 -35.62 -34.76
C GLY A 7 -1.84 -34.28 -35.01
N VAL A 8 -1.20 -33.11 -35.12
CA VAL A 8 0.21 -32.68 -35.12
C VAL A 8 0.19 -31.14 -34.97
N ARG A 9 1.21 -30.58 -34.30
CA ARG A 9 1.57 -29.13 -34.28
C ARG A 9 1.80 -28.59 -35.70
N PHE A 10 1.45 -27.35 -36.02
CA PHE A 10 2.37 -26.46 -36.76
C PHE A 10 2.00 -24.98 -36.63
N MET A 11 3.07 -24.20 -36.51
CA MET A 11 3.24 -22.76 -36.41
C MET A 11 3.14 -22.10 -37.79
N HIS A 12 2.55 -20.90 -37.93
CA HIS A 12 2.89 -19.97 -39.01
C HIS A 12 2.70 -18.49 -38.60
N ILE A 13 3.81 -17.76 -38.71
CA ILE A 13 3.94 -16.30 -38.82
C ILE A 13 4.04 -16.01 -40.34
N ILE A 14 3.44 -14.91 -40.83
CA ILE A 14 4.08 -13.90 -41.71
C ILE A 14 3.06 -12.81 -42.10
N LEU A 15 3.61 -11.58 -42.17
CA LEU A 15 3.06 -10.29 -42.57
C LEU A 15 2.34 -10.26 -43.93
N SER A 16 1.49 -9.25 -44.13
CA SER A 16 1.49 -8.39 -45.33
C SER A 16 0.82 -7.05 -45.05
N ALA A 17 1.41 -5.99 -45.58
CA ALA A 17 1.04 -4.59 -45.42
C ALA A 17 0.23 -4.04 -46.61
N SER A 18 -0.36 -2.86 -46.38
CA SER A 18 -0.67 -1.79 -47.37
C SER A 18 -1.92 -1.92 -48.24
N VAL A 19 -2.92 -1.06 -47.98
CA VAL A 19 -3.67 -0.32 -49.02
C VAL A 19 -4.02 1.08 -48.49
N LEU A 20 -3.53 2.10 -49.21
CA LEU A 20 -3.93 3.51 -49.18
C LEU A 20 -5.32 3.68 -49.80
N ALA A 21 -6.16 4.56 -49.25
CA ALA A 21 -7.24 5.20 -50.01
C ALA A 21 -7.52 6.61 -49.50
N ASN A 22 -7.57 7.52 -50.48
CA ASN A 22 -7.72 8.97 -50.42
C ASN A 22 -8.95 9.48 -49.67
N ALA A 23 -8.80 10.63 -49.01
CA ALA A 23 -9.90 11.50 -48.63
C ALA A 23 -9.84 12.80 -49.46
N THR A 24 -10.76 12.93 -50.41
CA THR A 24 -11.24 14.21 -50.95
C THR A 24 -12.73 14.06 -51.22
N THR A 25 -13.56 14.92 -50.63
CA THR A 25 -14.59 15.74 -51.31
C THR A 25 -15.30 16.60 -50.28
N ILE A 26 -15.14 17.91 -50.44
CA ILE A 26 -15.90 18.98 -49.79
C ILE A 26 -17.28 19.04 -50.44
N LYS A 27 -18.36 19.07 -49.65
CA LYS A 27 -19.65 19.63 -50.11
C LYS A 27 -20.31 20.46 -49.02
N SER A 28 -20.51 21.71 -49.38
CA SER A 28 -21.18 22.80 -48.68
C SER A 28 -22.68 22.56 -48.56
N ALA A 29 -23.29 23.03 -47.47
CA ALA A 29 -24.70 23.39 -47.42
C ALA A 29 -24.88 24.62 -46.52
N SER A 30 -25.40 25.68 -47.13
CA SER A 30 -25.67 26.99 -46.55
C SER A 30 -27.11 27.07 -46.03
N ILE A 31 -27.34 27.69 -44.87
CA ILE A 31 -28.65 28.25 -44.48
C ILE A 31 -28.43 29.63 -43.83
N PHE A 32 -29.15 30.64 -44.35
CA PHE A 32 -29.26 32.06 -43.94
C PHE A 32 -29.91 32.21 -42.54
N ALA A 33 -29.33 32.93 -41.55
CA ALA A 33 -29.40 34.38 -41.21
C ALA A 33 -30.48 34.72 -40.13
N PRO A 34 -30.48 35.87 -39.39
CA PRO A 34 -29.49 36.95 -39.23
C PRO A 34 -29.25 37.47 -37.76
N SER A 35 -28.26 38.37 -37.63
CA SER A 35 -28.25 39.67 -36.89
C SER A 35 -27.16 39.95 -35.82
N ASN A 36 -26.55 41.14 -36.02
CA ASN A 36 -25.86 42.07 -35.13
C ASN A 36 -24.36 41.96 -34.76
N GLU A 37 -23.62 42.88 -35.41
CA GLU A 37 -22.65 43.88 -34.90
C GLU A 37 -21.31 43.48 -34.26
N THR A 38 -20.25 43.95 -34.93
CA THR A 38 -18.99 44.54 -34.43
C THR A 38 -17.95 43.64 -33.74
N SER A 39 -16.80 43.49 -34.38
CA SER A 39 -15.49 44.01 -33.91
C SER A 39 -14.34 43.21 -34.53
N GLN A 40 -13.38 43.95 -35.07
CA GLN A 40 -12.25 43.51 -35.87
C GLN A 40 -11.01 43.45 -34.98
N TYR A 41 -10.51 42.25 -34.62
CA TYR A 41 -9.16 42.05 -34.06
C TYR A 41 -8.57 40.70 -34.52
N GLY A 42 -7.28 40.74 -34.86
CA GLY A 42 -6.57 39.80 -35.73
C GLY A 42 -6.41 38.36 -35.24
N VAL A 43 -6.48 37.45 -36.20
CA VAL A 43 -6.22 36.01 -36.08
C VAL A 43 -5.00 35.65 -36.93
N ASP A 44 -3.82 36.09 -36.48
CA ASP A 44 -2.53 35.62 -37.05
C ASP A 44 -1.56 35.09 -35.98
N GLY A 45 -1.98 34.99 -34.71
CA GLY A 45 -1.15 34.52 -33.60
C GLY A 45 -1.45 33.10 -33.07
N LEU A 46 -2.59 32.50 -33.41
CA LEU A 46 -3.03 31.22 -32.80
C LEU A 46 -2.66 29.96 -33.60
N PHE A 47 -2.26 30.09 -34.87
CA PHE A 47 -1.96 28.93 -35.73
C PHE A 47 -0.52 28.42 -35.64
N SER A 48 0.43 29.20 -35.09
CA SER A 48 1.82 28.76 -34.91
C SER A 48 2.03 27.96 -33.62
N GLU A 49 1.36 28.31 -32.51
CA GLU A 49 1.50 27.63 -31.22
C GLU A 49 0.85 26.23 -31.18
N LEU A 50 -0.24 26.04 -31.92
CA LEU A 50 -0.91 24.72 -32.02
C LEU A 50 -0.09 23.70 -32.82
N ASN A 51 0.70 24.15 -33.80
CA ASN A 51 1.55 23.25 -34.59
C ASN A 51 2.79 22.81 -33.82
N GLN A 52 3.47 23.70 -33.08
CA GLN A 52 4.64 23.33 -32.26
C GLN A 52 4.28 22.30 -31.16
N SER A 53 3.16 22.50 -30.46
CA SER A 53 2.66 21.60 -29.41
C SER A 53 2.27 20.20 -29.94
N SER A 54 1.97 20.09 -31.24
CA SER A 54 1.58 18.83 -31.89
C SER A 54 2.80 18.02 -32.31
N THR A 55 3.85 18.68 -32.84
CA THR A 55 5.12 18.03 -33.19
C THR A 55 5.87 17.48 -31.97
N GLU A 56 5.91 18.22 -30.85
CA GLU A 56 6.56 17.75 -29.62
C GLU A 56 5.86 16.53 -28.99
N ARG A 57 4.52 16.44 -29.11
CA ARG A 57 3.75 15.27 -28.67
C ARG A 57 4.01 14.03 -29.53
N ILE A 58 4.19 14.18 -30.84
CA ILE A 58 4.49 13.07 -31.76
C ILE A 58 5.91 12.53 -31.51
N GLU A 59 6.87 13.40 -31.22
CA GLU A 59 8.25 13.01 -30.92
C GLU A 59 8.35 12.30 -29.56
N GLN A 60 7.60 12.74 -28.54
CA GLN A 60 7.50 12.04 -27.25
C GLN A 60 6.84 10.66 -27.36
N MET A 61 5.81 10.51 -28.21
CA MET A 61 5.18 9.21 -28.47
C MET A 61 6.11 8.25 -29.24
N GLY A 62 6.91 8.78 -30.17
CA GLY A 62 7.95 8.02 -30.87
C GLY A 62 9.02 7.46 -29.92
N ASN A 63 9.55 8.30 -29.04
CA ASN A 63 10.60 7.91 -28.08
C ASN A 63 10.09 6.91 -27.03
N ALA A 64 8.84 7.05 -26.57
CA ALA A 64 8.21 6.09 -25.65
C ALA A 64 8.00 4.71 -26.30
N THR A 65 7.69 4.66 -27.60
CA THR A 65 7.48 3.41 -28.33
C THR A 65 8.80 2.65 -28.54
N VAL A 66 9.90 3.36 -28.81
CA VAL A 66 11.25 2.77 -28.93
C VAL A 66 11.73 2.21 -27.58
N ALA A 67 11.50 2.94 -26.49
CA ALA A 67 11.85 2.47 -25.13
C ALA A 67 11.05 1.21 -24.73
N ALA A 68 9.77 1.12 -25.10
CA ALA A 68 8.95 -0.06 -24.86
C ALA A 68 9.43 -1.30 -25.64
N GLN A 69 9.88 -1.11 -26.90
CA GLN A 69 10.44 -2.19 -27.72
C GLN A 69 11.79 -2.70 -27.17
N GLU A 70 12.66 -1.82 -26.67
CA GLU A 70 13.93 -2.24 -26.06
C GLU A 70 13.73 -3.05 -24.77
N ILE A 71 12.73 -2.70 -23.96
CA ILE A 71 12.38 -3.45 -22.74
C ILE A 71 11.84 -4.84 -23.09
N GLN A 72 11.04 -4.96 -24.15
CA GLN A 72 10.51 -6.25 -24.61
C GLN A 72 11.61 -7.17 -25.17
N LEU A 73 12.58 -6.62 -25.90
CA LEU A 73 13.77 -7.33 -26.39
C LEU A 73 14.68 -7.81 -25.25
N ARG A 74 14.81 -7.03 -24.16
CA ARG A 74 15.55 -7.46 -22.95
C ARG A 74 14.84 -8.60 -22.21
N ARG A 75 13.50 -8.61 -22.15
CA ARG A 75 12.72 -9.70 -21.54
C ARG A 75 12.84 -11.03 -22.30
N GLN A 76 12.91 -10.99 -23.63
CA GLN A 76 13.08 -12.20 -24.45
C GLN A 76 14.46 -12.85 -24.26
N LYS A 77 15.53 -12.06 -24.11
CA LYS A 77 16.89 -12.58 -23.83
C LYS A 77 17.05 -13.28 -22.48
N ILE A 78 16.23 -12.93 -21.49
CA ILE A 78 16.27 -13.56 -20.15
C ILE A 78 15.55 -14.92 -20.14
N SER A 79 14.59 -15.14 -21.03
CA SER A 79 13.82 -16.40 -21.12
C SER A 79 14.53 -17.54 -21.86
N GLY A 80 15.58 -17.26 -22.63
CA GLY A 80 16.30 -18.25 -23.46
C GLY A 80 17.42 -19.02 -22.77
N GLY A 81 17.63 -18.82 -21.47
CA GLY A 81 18.84 -19.26 -20.76
C GLY A 81 18.66 -20.34 -19.70
N LYS A 82 17.77 -21.33 -19.87
CA LYS A 82 17.71 -22.52 -19.00
C LYS A 82 17.25 -23.75 -19.76
N GLU A 83 18.18 -24.47 -20.37
CA GLU A 83 18.01 -25.91 -20.64
C GLU A 83 19.38 -26.64 -20.77
N ARG A 84 19.39 -27.88 -20.28
CA ARG A 84 20.46 -28.90 -20.23
C ARG A 84 21.37 -28.90 -19.00
N ILE A 85 21.09 -29.82 -18.05
CA ILE A 85 21.90 -31.03 -17.81
C ILE A 85 20.95 -32.20 -17.44
N LYS A 86 21.09 -33.35 -18.11
CA LYS A 86 20.37 -34.61 -17.87
C LYS A 86 21.18 -35.54 -16.95
N ASN A 87 20.44 -36.32 -16.17
CA ASN A 87 20.81 -37.45 -15.29
C ASN A 87 21.75 -38.51 -15.88
N LYS A 88 22.53 -39.13 -14.97
CA LYS A 88 23.02 -40.53 -14.87
C LYS A 88 23.68 -40.66 -13.47
N ASP A 89 23.54 -41.66 -12.59
CA ASP A 89 23.09 -43.06 -12.65
C ASP A 89 22.62 -43.56 -11.25
N ASN A 90 21.84 -44.66 -11.24
CA ASN A 90 21.45 -45.51 -10.08
C ASN A 90 22.67 -46.29 -9.53
N LYS A 91 22.80 -46.74 -8.26
CA LYS A 91 22.05 -47.78 -7.49
C LYS A 91 22.78 -47.98 -6.10
N PRO A 92 22.34 -48.86 -5.16
CA PRO A 92 22.38 -48.60 -3.70
C PRO A 92 23.19 -49.62 -2.85
N SER A 93 23.41 -49.31 -1.57
CA SER A 93 23.66 -50.31 -0.49
C SER A 93 23.32 -49.64 0.86
N ASN A 94 22.35 -50.13 1.64
CA ASN A 94 22.24 -51.31 2.50
C ASN A 94 22.77 -51.10 3.93
N LYS A 95 21.95 -51.60 4.87
CA LYS A 95 21.98 -51.59 6.34
C LYS A 95 23.37 -51.84 6.97
N ASP A 96 23.58 -51.29 8.17
CA ASP A 96 23.71 -52.11 9.39
C ASP A 96 23.68 -51.31 10.71
N ASN A 97 23.05 -51.96 11.70
CA ASN A 97 22.93 -51.63 13.12
C ASN A 97 24.28 -51.72 13.86
N LYS A 98 24.45 -50.94 14.95
CA LYS A 98 24.57 -51.46 16.34
C LYS A 98 24.98 -50.37 17.36
N ASP A 99 24.12 -50.22 18.36
CA ASP A 99 24.34 -50.32 19.81
C ASP A 99 25.44 -49.54 20.56
N ASN A 100 24.95 -48.81 21.59
CA ASN A 100 25.42 -48.70 22.98
C ASN A 100 26.80 -48.07 23.24
N LYS A 101 27.00 -47.19 24.22
CA LYS A 101 26.64 -47.35 25.65
C LYS A 101 26.98 -46.08 26.42
N VAL A 102 26.08 -45.69 27.32
CA VAL A 102 26.29 -44.76 28.43
C VAL A 102 27.31 -45.32 29.42
N LYS A 103 28.20 -44.46 29.97
CA LYS A 103 28.77 -44.61 31.32
C LYS A 103 29.10 -43.26 31.97
N ASN A 104 28.44 -43.02 33.10
CA ASN A 104 28.86 -42.15 34.21
C ASN A 104 30.13 -42.70 34.89
N ALA A 105 30.98 -41.81 35.42
CA ALA A 105 31.41 -41.83 36.83
C ALA A 105 32.45 -40.74 37.15
N ASN A 106 32.11 -39.97 38.19
CA ASN A 106 32.93 -39.25 39.19
C ASN A 106 34.46 -39.37 39.16
N ASN A 107 35.13 -38.25 39.41
CA ASN A 107 36.03 -38.17 40.58
C ASN A 107 36.27 -36.72 41.06
N ASN A 108 36.07 -36.54 42.36
CA ASN A 108 36.54 -35.39 43.14
C ASN A 108 38.06 -35.45 43.31
N ASN A 109 38.72 -34.29 43.40
CA ASN A 109 39.67 -34.03 44.48
C ASN A 109 40.01 -32.54 44.60
N ASN A 110 39.90 -32.06 45.84
CA ASN A 110 40.37 -30.77 46.34
C ASN A 110 41.90 -30.68 46.27
N ASN A 111 42.44 -29.47 46.11
CA ASN A 111 43.43 -28.96 47.06
C ASN A 111 43.65 -27.44 46.95
N ASN A 112 43.98 -26.90 48.11
CA ASN A 112 44.00 -25.50 48.53
C ASN A 112 45.21 -24.69 48.03
N ASP A 113 44.99 -23.38 48.15
CA ASP A 113 45.89 -22.36 48.71
C ASP A 113 46.94 -21.64 47.85
N LYS A 114 46.71 -20.32 47.81
CA LYS A 114 47.65 -19.21 47.99
C LYS A 114 48.71 -18.99 46.90
N ASN A 115 48.52 -17.89 46.16
CA ASN A 115 49.55 -16.86 46.12
C ASN A 115 49.00 -15.45 45.86
N LYS A 116 49.30 -14.53 46.78
CA LYS A 116 49.20 -13.08 46.61
C LYS A 116 50.51 -12.59 45.97
N ASN A 117 50.43 -11.80 44.89
CA ASN A 117 50.96 -10.44 44.85
C ASN A 117 51.03 -9.88 43.42
N ASN A 118 50.49 -8.66 43.30
CA ASN A 118 50.96 -7.53 42.49
C ASN A 118 51.16 -7.73 40.98
N ASN A 119 50.24 -7.18 40.19
CA ASN A 119 50.67 -6.16 39.24
C ASN A 119 49.61 -5.08 39.02
N LYS A 120 50.07 -3.84 39.19
CA LYS A 120 49.34 -2.58 39.01
C LYS A 120 49.47 -2.19 37.53
N GLN A 121 48.49 -1.45 37.02
CA GLN A 121 48.43 -0.74 35.73
C GLN A 121 47.90 -1.53 34.52
N ASN A 122 46.61 -1.39 34.22
CA ASN A 122 46.13 -0.74 32.99
C ASN A 122 44.59 -0.72 32.90
N ARG A 123 44.07 0.25 32.12
CA ARG A 123 42.68 0.51 31.70
C ARG A 123 41.88 1.36 32.69
N GLN A 124 41.87 2.69 32.55
CA GLN A 124 41.17 3.48 31.50
C GLN A 124 39.74 2.98 31.25
N GLN A 125 38.80 3.76 31.78
CA GLN A 125 37.49 4.11 31.22
C GLN A 125 36.82 3.05 30.34
N GLU A 126 36.03 2.17 30.96
CA GLU A 126 34.83 1.60 30.34
C GLU A 126 33.65 1.85 31.27
N GLY A 127 33.15 3.07 31.19
CA GLY A 127 31.83 3.47 31.66
C GLY A 127 31.08 4.08 30.48
N SER A 128 31.03 3.38 29.35
CA SER A 128 30.05 3.68 28.31
C SER A 128 28.69 3.25 28.86
N SER A 129 28.07 4.16 29.61
CA SER A 129 26.62 4.19 29.75
C SER A 129 26.09 4.21 28.33
N SER A 130 25.73 3.04 27.80
CA SER A 130 24.78 2.89 26.72
C SER A 130 23.64 3.85 27.04
N ARG A 131 23.62 5.03 26.39
CA ARG A 131 22.43 5.87 26.42
C ARG A 131 21.35 4.97 25.85
N SER A 132 20.51 4.43 26.72
CA SER A 132 19.28 3.80 26.32
C SER A 132 18.63 4.76 25.33
N SER A 133 18.35 4.29 24.10
CA SER A 133 17.57 5.09 23.18
C SER A 133 16.31 5.52 23.94
N CYS A 134 15.99 6.80 23.90
CA CYS A 134 14.84 7.33 24.60
C CYS A 134 14.02 8.14 23.62
N PHE A 135 12.72 7.89 23.62
CA PHE A 135 11.75 8.60 22.80
C PHE A 135 10.89 9.50 23.69
N SER A 136 11.27 10.77 23.80
CA SER A 136 10.51 11.75 24.59
C SER A 136 9.33 12.34 23.82
N ILE A 137 8.44 13.01 24.56
CA ILE A 137 7.37 13.84 23.99
C ILE A 137 7.95 14.92 23.05
N ASP A 138 9.10 15.50 23.39
CA ASP A 138 9.74 16.50 22.54
C ASP A 138 10.28 15.90 21.25
N THR A 139 10.84 14.68 21.29
CA THR A 139 11.23 13.95 20.08
C THR A 139 10.02 13.70 19.18
N TYR A 140 8.89 13.28 19.76
CA TYR A 140 7.64 13.06 19.02
C TYR A 140 7.13 14.33 18.34
N LYS A 141 7.04 15.45 19.09
CA LYS A 141 6.67 16.77 18.54
C LYS A 141 7.67 17.27 17.49
N SER A 142 8.95 16.96 17.67
CA SER A 142 10.02 17.34 16.75
C SER A 142 9.84 16.65 15.40
N ILE A 143 9.52 15.35 15.40
CA ILE A 143 9.20 14.59 14.17
C ILE A 143 7.94 15.19 13.51
N ASP A 144 6.88 15.46 14.27
CA ASP A 144 5.67 16.11 13.75
C ASP A 144 5.99 17.41 13.02
N ASN A 145 6.70 18.33 13.67
CA ASN A 145 7.09 19.60 13.08
C ASN A 145 7.96 19.46 11.83
N ASP A 146 8.87 18.49 11.79
CA ASP A 146 9.75 18.31 10.63
C ASP A 146 9.02 17.67 9.44
N ILE A 147 8.08 16.74 9.68
CA ILE A 147 7.17 16.24 8.64
C ILE A 147 6.32 17.38 8.07
N ALA A 148 5.83 18.28 8.92
CA ALA A 148 5.07 19.45 8.46
C ALA A 148 5.92 20.36 7.57
N LYS A 149 7.20 20.60 7.92
CA LYS A 149 8.12 21.38 7.09
C LYS A 149 8.31 20.74 5.72
N ILE A 150 8.59 19.44 5.65
CA ILE A 150 8.79 18.74 4.37
C ILE A 150 7.51 18.82 3.54
N LYS A 151 6.35 18.46 4.11
CA LYS A 151 5.04 18.52 3.45
C LYS A 151 4.79 19.89 2.81
N ASN A 152 5.08 20.98 3.53
CA ASN A 152 4.84 22.35 3.07
C ASN A 152 5.78 22.80 1.93
N THR A 153 6.90 22.10 1.70
CA THR A 153 7.77 22.37 0.53
C THR A 153 7.25 21.75 -0.77
N ILE A 154 6.42 20.70 -0.69
CA ILE A 154 5.87 20.02 -1.86
C ILE A 154 4.65 20.80 -2.31
N GLN A 155 4.71 21.51 -3.45
CA GLN A 155 3.59 22.37 -3.91
C GLN A 155 2.50 21.59 -4.66
N ASP A 156 2.90 20.61 -5.47
CA ASP A 156 2.00 19.81 -6.29
C ASP A 156 1.14 18.87 -5.43
N ASP A 157 -0.17 18.92 -5.62
CA ASP A 157 -1.12 18.20 -4.76
C ASP A 157 -1.00 16.67 -4.90
N LYS A 158 -0.74 16.16 -6.11
CA LYS A 158 -0.52 14.74 -6.37
C LYS A 158 0.75 14.25 -5.67
N LYS A 159 1.86 14.98 -5.78
CA LYS A 159 3.12 14.65 -5.09
C LYS A 159 2.98 14.76 -3.57
N ARG A 160 2.23 15.75 -3.06
CA ARG A 160 2.02 15.91 -1.62
C ARG A 160 1.15 14.79 -1.06
N SER A 161 0.06 14.42 -1.73
CA SER A 161 -0.78 13.30 -1.32
C SER A 161 -0.02 11.97 -1.38
N HIS A 162 0.81 11.75 -2.41
CA HIS A 162 1.71 10.60 -2.50
C HIS A 162 2.70 10.53 -1.32
N PHE A 163 3.32 11.65 -0.95
CA PHE A 163 4.23 11.70 0.19
C PHE A 163 3.51 11.38 1.52
N LEU A 164 2.35 11.98 1.75
CA LEU A 164 1.58 11.79 2.98
C LEU A 164 1.03 10.36 3.09
N GLY A 165 0.28 9.90 2.08
CA GLY A 165 -0.25 8.54 2.03
C GLY A 165 0.86 7.50 2.02
N GLY A 166 1.97 7.78 1.35
CA GLY A 166 3.14 6.89 1.30
C GLY A 166 3.82 6.66 2.65
N ILE A 167 3.88 7.67 3.53
CA ILE A 167 4.40 7.51 4.91
C ILE A 167 3.46 6.60 5.72
N VAL A 168 2.16 6.83 5.65
CA VAL A 168 1.17 6.01 6.37
C VAL A 168 1.19 4.57 5.84
N ARG A 169 1.25 4.40 4.52
CA ARG A 169 1.38 3.11 3.85
C ARG A 169 2.68 2.39 4.23
N LEU A 170 3.80 3.09 4.36
CA LEU A 170 5.07 2.50 4.79
C LEU A 170 4.94 1.86 6.19
N ALA A 171 4.37 2.58 7.16
CA ALA A 171 4.13 2.04 8.49
C ALA A 171 3.11 0.88 8.48
N ALA A 172 2.07 0.96 7.63
CA ALA A 172 1.08 -0.09 7.51
C ALA A 172 1.64 -1.37 6.89
N HIS A 173 2.43 -1.26 5.83
CA HIS A 173 3.06 -2.41 5.18
C HIS A 173 4.09 -3.11 6.07
N ASP A 174 4.69 -2.38 7.01
CA ASP A 174 5.53 -2.95 8.07
C ASP A 174 4.66 -3.78 9.03
N PHE A 175 3.65 -3.20 9.69
CA PHE A 175 2.87 -3.98 10.67
C PHE A 175 1.94 -5.06 10.09
N MET A 176 1.52 -4.96 8.82
CA MET A 176 0.57 -5.89 8.21
C MET A 176 1.19 -7.24 7.86
N ASP A 177 2.51 -7.37 7.87
CA ASP A 177 3.18 -8.65 7.66
C ASP A 177 3.17 -9.54 8.93
N TYR A 178 2.67 -9.02 10.05
CA TYR A 178 2.55 -9.74 11.30
C TYR A 178 1.65 -10.97 11.14
N ASN A 179 2.08 -12.10 11.73
CA ASN A 179 1.28 -13.31 11.80
C ASN A 179 1.37 -13.97 13.19
N GLN A 180 0.29 -13.88 13.98
CA GLN A 180 0.23 -14.51 15.30
C GLN A 180 0.40 -16.04 15.29
N HIS A 181 0.09 -16.68 14.16
CA HIS A 181 0.17 -18.13 13.98
C HIS A 181 1.56 -18.59 13.51
N ALA A 182 2.48 -17.67 13.20
CA ALA A 182 3.86 -18.02 12.87
C ALA A 182 4.67 -18.34 14.14
N ASN A 183 5.78 -19.06 13.95
CA ASN A 183 6.77 -19.25 15.00
C ASN A 183 7.26 -17.89 15.51
N VAL A 184 7.60 -17.82 16.80
CA VAL A 184 7.94 -16.58 17.51
C VAL A 184 9.02 -15.76 16.79
N ASP A 185 10.00 -16.43 16.20
CA ASP A 185 11.12 -15.86 15.44
C ASP A 185 10.77 -15.40 14.01
N ASN A 186 9.54 -15.66 13.55
CA ASN A 186 9.07 -15.33 12.21
C ASN A 186 7.69 -14.65 12.21
N ARG A 187 7.30 -14.08 13.35
CA ARG A 187 6.03 -13.34 13.46
C ARG A 187 6.04 -12.06 12.63
N MET A 188 7.19 -11.42 12.45
CA MET A 188 7.34 -10.09 11.82
C MET A 188 6.49 -9.03 12.57
N GLY A 189 6.04 -7.98 11.90
CA GLY A 189 5.26 -6.88 12.45
C GLY A 189 6.00 -5.55 12.37
N ALA A 190 5.66 -4.61 13.26
CA ALA A 190 6.27 -3.29 13.28
C ALA A 190 7.76 -3.34 13.69
N ASP A 191 8.64 -3.68 12.76
CA ASP A 191 10.08 -3.88 12.96
C ASP A 191 10.95 -3.07 11.98
N GLY A 192 10.36 -2.12 11.26
CA GLY A 192 11.10 -1.17 10.43
C GLY A 192 11.72 -1.81 9.19
N CYS A 193 11.06 -2.85 8.65
CA CYS A 193 11.51 -3.60 7.49
C CYS A 193 10.35 -3.92 6.53
N TYR A 194 10.61 -3.79 5.23
CA TYR A 194 9.70 -4.32 4.20
C TYR A 194 10.51 -4.95 3.06
N ASP A 195 9.97 -6.02 2.45
CA ASP A 195 10.58 -6.64 1.28
C ASP A 195 10.45 -5.72 0.06
N LYS A 196 11.54 -5.01 -0.25
CA LYS A 196 11.61 -4.04 -1.36
C LYS A 196 11.39 -4.65 -2.74
N ARG A 197 11.57 -5.96 -2.90
CA ARG A 197 11.47 -6.65 -4.20
C ARG A 197 10.07 -7.21 -4.46
N HIS A 198 9.23 -7.29 -3.42
CA HIS A 198 7.90 -7.82 -3.57
C HIS A 198 6.97 -6.81 -4.27
N PRO A 199 6.18 -7.21 -5.29
CA PRO A 199 5.27 -6.31 -6.00
C PRO A 199 4.31 -5.53 -5.10
N SER A 200 3.78 -6.15 -4.04
CA SER A 200 2.90 -5.47 -3.06
C SER A 200 3.54 -4.26 -2.37
N ASN A 201 4.87 -4.15 -2.34
CA ASN A 201 5.60 -3.03 -1.78
C ASN A 201 6.08 -2.01 -2.83
N ALA A 202 5.73 -2.20 -4.10
CA ALA A 202 6.08 -1.25 -5.15
C ALA A 202 5.55 0.14 -4.82
N GLY A 203 6.39 1.14 -5.05
CA GLY A 203 6.17 2.54 -4.73
C GLY A 203 6.77 2.96 -3.39
N LEU A 204 6.91 2.07 -2.40
CA LEU A 204 7.49 2.42 -1.09
C LEU A 204 8.95 2.85 -1.18
N GLN A 205 9.68 2.38 -2.20
CA GLN A 205 11.03 2.86 -2.49
C GLN A 205 11.09 4.36 -2.79
N THR A 206 10.00 4.97 -3.27
CA THR A 206 9.94 6.42 -3.53
C THR A 206 9.71 7.25 -2.25
N ILE A 207 9.37 6.58 -1.15
CA ILE A 207 9.18 7.18 0.18
C ILE A 207 10.43 6.95 1.04
N TRP A 208 11.04 5.76 0.95
CA TRP A 208 12.17 5.33 1.77
C TRP A 208 13.42 4.95 0.93
N CYS A 209 13.82 5.82 -0.01
CA CYS A 209 15.12 5.76 -0.70
C CYS A 209 16.20 6.60 0.00
N GLN A 210 17.47 6.44 -0.41
CA GLN A 210 18.60 7.18 0.19
C GLN A 210 18.42 8.70 0.14
N ASP A 211 17.93 9.21 -0.99
CA ASP A 211 17.75 10.65 -1.25
C ASP A 211 16.31 11.13 -1.02
N CYS A 212 15.46 10.27 -0.46
CA CYS A 212 14.07 10.60 -0.18
C CYS A 212 13.97 11.47 1.08
N PRO A 213 13.11 12.52 1.10
CA PRO A 213 13.05 13.46 2.22
C PRO A 213 12.88 12.81 3.60
N LEU A 214 12.03 11.77 3.69
CA LEU A 214 11.78 11.04 4.95
C LEU A 214 13.03 10.30 5.45
N LYS A 215 13.75 9.59 4.58
CA LYS A 215 14.97 8.86 4.96
C LYS A 215 16.11 9.82 5.27
N MET A 216 16.26 10.90 4.51
CA MET A 216 17.24 11.94 4.80
C MET A 216 16.99 12.58 6.18
N LEU A 217 15.73 12.85 6.52
CA LEU A 217 15.34 13.34 7.85
C LEU A 217 15.75 12.35 8.95
N TYR A 218 15.42 11.07 8.77
CA TYR A 218 15.84 10.01 9.69
C TYR A 218 17.36 9.99 9.88
N THR A 219 18.12 9.86 8.79
CA THR A 219 19.58 9.71 8.84
C THR A 219 20.25 10.92 9.49
N LYS A 220 19.78 12.14 9.19
CA LYS A 220 20.39 13.38 9.68
C LYS A 220 20.05 13.70 11.13
N LYS A 221 18.85 13.35 11.61
CA LYS A 221 18.34 13.84 12.90
C LYS A 221 17.86 12.76 13.86
N TYR A 222 17.35 11.64 13.36
CA TYR A 222 16.65 10.62 14.17
C TYR A 222 17.28 9.23 14.11
N SER A 223 18.51 9.10 13.62
CA SER A 223 19.22 7.82 13.47
C SER A 223 19.60 7.14 14.80
N HIS A 224 19.39 7.81 15.93
CA HIS A 224 19.50 7.27 17.28
C HIS A 224 18.21 6.55 17.76
N LEU A 225 17.11 6.67 17.01
CA LEU A 225 15.86 5.93 17.21
C LEU A 225 15.86 4.70 16.30
N SER A 226 15.04 3.71 16.60
CA SER A 226 14.76 2.64 15.63
C SER A 226 14.02 3.19 14.41
N ARG A 227 14.26 2.60 13.23
CA ARG A 227 13.47 2.89 12.02
C ARG A 227 11.99 2.64 12.27
N ALA A 228 11.67 1.54 12.95
CA ALA A 228 10.29 1.15 13.27
C ALA A 228 9.54 2.26 14.04
N ASP A 229 10.13 2.77 15.13
CA ASP A 229 9.51 3.84 15.92
C ASP A 229 9.44 5.16 15.13
N PHE A 230 10.46 5.46 14.31
CA PHE A 230 10.46 6.66 13.46
C PHE A 230 9.37 6.61 12.37
N TRP A 231 9.15 5.47 11.72
CA TRP A 231 8.10 5.31 10.70
C TRP A 231 6.72 5.52 11.29
N ILE A 232 6.42 4.90 12.43
CA ILE A 232 5.11 5.04 13.08
C ILE A 232 4.92 6.47 13.60
N ALA A 233 5.93 7.09 14.21
CA ALA A 233 5.83 8.49 14.64
C ALA A 233 5.63 9.45 13.45
N SER A 234 6.26 9.17 12.31
CA SER A 234 6.07 9.94 11.07
C SER A 234 4.66 9.75 10.50
N ALA A 235 4.11 8.53 10.53
CA ALA A 235 2.74 8.26 10.13
C ALA A 235 1.73 8.95 11.07
N ASN A 236 1.98 8.92 12.38
CA ASN A 236 1.16 9.64 13.35
C ASN A 236 1.17 11.15 13.09
N ALA A 237 2.33 11.73 12.76
CA ALA A 237 2.46 13.13 12.37
C ALA A 237 1.60 13.44 11.13
N VAL A 238 1.67 12.59 10.09
CA VAL A 238 0.82 12.75 8.90
C VAL A 238 -0.66 12.73 9.27
N ILE A 239 -1.12 11.70 9.99
CA ILE A 239 -2.53 11.53 10.38
C ILE A 239 -3.01 12.73 11.20
N ARG A 240 -2.23 13.15 12.20
CA ARG A 240 -2.52 14.33 13.01
C ARG A 240 -2.68 15.56 12.13
N GLN A 241 -1.67 15.87 11.33
CA GLN A 241 -1.62 17.09 10.52
C GLN A 241 -2.63 17.17 9.38
N THR A 242 -3.20 16.03 9.01
CA THR A 242 -4.17 15.91 7.91
C THR A 242 -5.59 15.69 8.42
N SER A 243 -5.76 15.33 9.69
CA SER A 243 -7.07 15.31 10.34
C SER A 243 -7.67 16.70 10.45
N ILE A 244 -9.00 16.80 10.41
CA ILE A 244 -9.72 18.07 10.52
C ILE A 244 -9.32 18.77 11.81
N ASP A 245 -8.87 20.02 11.70
CA ASP A 245 -8.38 20.86 12.81
C ASP A 245 -7.26 20.21 13.65
N ASN A 246 -6.53 19.26 13.08
CA ASN A 246 -5.56 18.40 13.76
C ASN A 246 -6.15 17.62 14.96
N ALA A 247 -7.43 17.24 14.89
CA ALA A 247 -8.17 16.66 16.01
C ALA A 247 -7.76 15.22 16.39
N LEU A 248 -7.08 14.48 15.52
CA LEU A 248 -6.61 13.12 15.79
C LEU A 248 -5.13 13.12 16.17
N ASP A 249 -4.82 13.34 17.45
CA ASP A 249 -3.46 13.18 17.98
C ASP A 249 -3.31 11.81 18.65
N MET A 250 -2.42 10.98 18.13
CA MET A 250 -2.12 9.63 18.65
C MET A 250 -0.92 9.62 19.62
N ARG A 251 -0.48 10.78 20.11
CA ARG A 251 0.63 10.88 21.07
C ARG A 251 0.39 9.99 22.30
N ASP A 252 -0.82 9.99 22.84
CA ASP A 252 -1.13 9.30 24.10
C ASP A 252 -1.26 7.77 23.91
N THR A 253 -1.54 7.30 22.69
CA THR A 253 -1.57 5.87 22.32
C THR A 253 -0.26 5.39 21.69
N PHE A 254 0.65 6.29 21.33
CA PHE A 254 1.97 5.92 20.83
C PHE A 254 2.78 5.21 21.92
N ARG A 255 3.44 4.14 21.51
CA ARG A 255 4.40 3.39 22.31
C ARG A 255 5.69 3.25 21.50
N TRP A 256 6.84 3.28 22.16
CA TRP A 256 8.16 3.17 21.55
C TRP A 256 8.96 2.02 22.18
N GLY A 257 10.08 1.66 21.57
CA GLY A 257 10.95 0.56 22.02
C GLY A 257 11.06 -0.58 21.01
N ARG A 258 10.52 -0.41 19.80
CA ARG A 258 10.60 -1.40 18.74
C ARG A 258 12.06 -1.62 18.33
N LYS A 259 12.40 -2.87 18.06
CA LYS A 259 13.72 -3.25 17.55
C LYS A 259 13.64 -3.37 16.03
N ASP A 260 14.62 -2.77 15.36
CA ASP A 260 14.73 -2.88 13.92
C ASP A 260 15.08 -4.32 13.51
N ALA A 261 14.39 -4.85 12.51
CA ALA A 261 14.80 -6.05 11.78
C ALA A 261 15.73 -5.68 10.62
N ASP A 262 16.82 -6.44 10.47
CA ASP A 262 17.75 -6.27 9.34
C ASP A 262 17.27 -6.96 8.06
N SER A 263 16.37 -7.95 8.20
CA SER A 263 15.80 -8.71 7.09
C SER A 263 14.37 -9.11 7.39
N CYS A 264 13.52 -9.02 6.38
CA CYS A 264 12.11 -9.33 6.39
C CYS A 264 11.73 -10.04 5.08
N GLN A 265 12.58 -10.97 4.62
CA GLN A 265 12.35 -11.68 3.38
C GLN A 265 10.98 -12.39 3.41
N GLY A 266 10.18 -12.17 2.38
CA GLY A 266 8.84 -12.75 2.27
C GLY A 266 7.74 -12.00 3.02
N SER A 267 8.05 -10.86 3.68
CA SER A 267 7.00 -10.02 4.31
C SER A 267 5.94 -9.57 3.32
N GLY A 268 6.36 -9.19 2.10
CA GLY A 268 5.43 -8.74 1.07
C GLY A 268 4.37 -9.77 0.67
N ALA A 269 4.66 -11.07 0.79
CA ALA A 269 3.70 -12.15 0.51
C ALA A 269 2.62 -12.30 1.60
N ARG A 270 2.77 -11.59 2.71
CA ARG A 270 1.80 -11.55 3.82
C ARG A 270 0.90 -10.31 3.78
N LEU A 271 1.05 -9.46 2.77
CA LEU A 271 0.20 -8.27 2.60
C LEU A 271 -1.11 -8.63 1.87
N PRO A 272 -2.21 -7.91 2.11
CA PRO A 272 -3.45 -8.12 1.38
C PRO A 272 -3.26 -7.83 -0.11
N GLN A 273 -3.89 -8.65 -0.96
CA GLN A 273 -4.18 -8.24 -2.34
C GLN A 273 -5.46 -7.38 -2.37
N ALA A 274 -5.76 -6.78 -3.54
CA ALA A 274 -6.90 -5.89 -3.72
C ALA A 274 -8.22 -6.60 -4.04
N SER A 275 -8.25 -7.94 -4.04
CA SER A 275 -9.28 -8.78 -4.67
C SER A 275 -10.62 -8.88 -3.91
N GLY A 276 -10.65 -8.72 -2.59
CA GLY A 276 -11.91 -8.85 -1.85
C GLY A 276 -11.80 -8.97 -0.33
N CYS A 277 -12.91 -9.34 0.30
CA CYS A 277 -13.01 -9.38 1.77
C CYS A 277 -12.25 -10.52 2.42
N ASP A 278 -11.97 -11.59 1.69
CA ASP A 278 -11.08 -12.67 2.12
C ASP A 278 -9.65 -12.17 2.41
N GLU A 279 -9.15 -11.18 1.65
CA GLU A 279 -7.86 -10.52 1.93
C GLU A 279 -7.90 -9.73 3.24
N VAL A 280 -8.99 -8.99 3.48
CA VAL A 280 -9.18 -8.23 4.73
C VAL A 280 -9.29 -9.18 5.93
N GLU A 281 -10.06 -10.26 5.79
CA GLU A 281 -10.21 -11.29 6.81
C GLU A 281 -8.91 -12.03 7.08
N GLY A 282 -8.17 -12.37 6.02
CA GLY A 282 -6.92 -13.11 6.10
C GLY A 282 -5.82 -12.33 6.82
N VAL A 283 -5.66 -11.04 6.50
CA VAL A 283 -4.65 -10.17 7.13
C VAL A 283 -5.12 -9.72 8.51
N PHE A 284 -6.17 -8.89 8.55
CA PHE A 284 -6.49 -8.13 9.74
C PHE A 284 -7.12 -9.03 10.81
N LEU A 285 -8.09 -9.86 10.45
CA LEU A 285 -8.82 -10.66 11.44
C LEU A 285 -8.01 -11.90 11.84
N ASN A 286 -7.52 -12.65 10.87
CA ASN A 286 -6.86 -13.93 11.14
C ASN A 286 -5.41 -13.77 11.58
N ARG A 287 -4.55 -13.08 10.80
CA ARG A 287 -3.12 -12.98 11.12
C ARG A 287 -2.81 -11.94 12.20
N MET A 288 -3.47 -10.79 12.17
CA MET A 288 -3.26 -9.73 13.16
C MET A 288 -4.17 -9.82 14.40
N GLY A 289 -5.20 -10.67 14.38
CA GLY A 289 -6.12 -10.82 15.51
C GLY A 289 -7.01 -9.60 15.77
N LEU A 290 -7.19 -8.74 14.77
CA LEU A 290 -8.06 -7.56 14.84
C LEU A 290 -9.52 -7.94 14.60
N ARG A 291 -10.44 -7.01 14.88
CA ARG A 291 -11.87 -7.18 14.60
C ARG A 291 -12.26 -6.38 13.36
N TRP A 292 -13.45 -6.65 12.81
CA TRP A 292 -14.00 -5.89 11.69
C TRP A 292 -14.00 -4.38 11.90
N VAL A 293 -14.39 -3.89 13.10
CA VAL A 293 -14.34 -2.45 13.40
C VAL A 293 -12.92 -1.88 13.35
N ASP A 294 -11.93 -2.67 13.74
CA ASP A 294 -10.52 -2.27 13.70
C ASP A 294 -10.02 -2.24 12.25
N ALA A 295 -10.33 -3.26 11.45
CA ALA A 295 -9.99 -3.33 10.02
C ALA A 295 -10.65 -2.19 9.21
N VAL A 296 -11.96 -1.97 9.39
CA VAL A 296 -12.72 -0.91 8.73
C VAL A 296 -12.16 0.48 9.09
N ALA A 297 -11.78 0.69 10.36
CA ALA A 297 -11.11 1.92 10.76
C ALA A 297 -9.78 2.09 10.02
N LEU A 298 -8.90 1.07 10.03
CA LEU A 298 -7.59 1.12 9.37
C LEU A 298 -7.69 1.36 7.85
N LEU A 299 -8.64 0.71 7.15
CA LEU A 299 -8.88 0.97 5.72
C LEU A 299 -9.35 2.40 5.44
N GLY A 300 -9.91 3.11 6.44
CA GLY A 300 -10.21 4.53 6.34
C GLY A 300 -9.01 5.42 6.02
N ALA A 301 -7.78 4.93 6.27
CA ALA A 301 -6.56 5.62 5.86
C ALA A 301 -6.45 5.82 4.33
N HIS A 302 -7.20 5.06 3.51
CA HIS A 302 -7.28 5.26 2.07
C HIS A 302 -7.85 6.63 1.66
N THR A 303 -8.44 7.40 2.58
CA THR A 303 -8.71 8.83 2.34
C THR A 303 -7.44 9.63 1.97
N LEU A 304 -6.25 9.14 2.32
CA LEU A 304 -4.97 9.74 1.98
C LEU A 304 -4.33 9.09 0.75
N GLY A 305 -3.91 9.92 -0.20
CA GLY A 305 -3.15 9.51 -1.37
C GLY A 305 -3.99 8.92 -2.49
N ARG A 306 -3.35 8.05 -3.27
CA ARG A 306 -3.89 7.48 -4.51
C ARG A 306 -3.22 6.16 -4.83
N ALA A 307 -3.86 5.35 -5.67
CA ALA A 307 -3.19 4.29 -6.38
C ALA A 307 -2.57 4.82 -7.67
N GLU A 308 -1.43 4.24 -8.02
CA GLU A 308 -0.74 4.46 -9.29
C GLU A 308 -0.64 3.13 -10.04
N ASN A 309 -1.01 3.15 -11.32
CA ASN A 309 -1.00 1.97 -12.16
C ASN A 309 0.38 1.31 -12.20
N GLU A 310 1.45 2.11 -12.21
CA GLU A 310 2.84 1.63 -12.23
C GLU A 310 3.26 0.86 -10.98
N PHE A 311 2.58 1.05 -9.84
CA PHE A 311 2.90 0.38 -8.58
C PHE A 311 1.98 -0.79 -8.28
N SER A 312 0.70 -0.68 -8.65
CA SER A 312 -0.33 -1.62 -8.18
C SER A 312 -1.21 -2.21 -9.27
N GLY A 313 -1.13 -1.70 -10.51
CA GLY A 313 -2.11 -2.00 -11.56
C GLY A 313 -3.46 -1.28 -11.39
N HIS A 314 -3.62 -0.49 -10.32
CA HIS A 314 -4.81 0.32 -10.06
C HIS A 314 -4.49 1.81 -10.17
N GLU A 315 -5.44 2.60 -10.68
CA GLU A 315 -5.26 4.04 -10.91
C GLU A 315 -6.43 4.86 -10.34
N GLY A 316 -6.11 5.82 -9.48
CA GLY A 316 -7.07 6.82 -8.99
C GLY A 316 -6.98 7.11 -7.49
N THR A 317 -7.82 8.05 -7.04
CA THR A 317 -7.97 8.52 -5.66
C THR A 317 -9.28 8.02 -5.07
N TRP A 318 -9.25 7.65 -3.78
CA TRP A 318 -10.48 7.39 -3.01
C TRP A 318 -11.29 8.67 -2.79
N SER A 319 -10.59 9.79 -2.67
CA SER A 319 -11.15 11.13 -2.52
C SER A 319 -11.46 11.80 -3.87
N PRO A 320 -12.30 12.85 -3.93
CA PRO A 320 -12.70 13.50 -5.18
C PRO A 320 -11.56 14.17 -5.97
N THR A 321 -10.46 14.55 -5.31
CA THR A 321 -9.30 15.22 -5.92
C THR A 321 -8.02 14.85 -5.18
N ASP A 322 -6.85 15.06 -5.81
CA ASP A 322 -5.54 14.92 -5.14
C ASP A 322 -5.40 15.86 -3.93
N ARG A 323 -6.09 17.01 -3.93
CA ARG A 323 -6.14 17.93 -2.78
C ARG A 323 -6.95 17.36 -1.62
N ALA A 324 -8.12 16.79 -1.91
CA ALA A 324 -8.93 16.11 -0.90
C ALA A 324 -8.23 14.84 -0.37
N ALA A 325 -7.42 14.19 -1.19
CA ALA A 325 -6.56 13.07 -0.81
C ALA A 325 -5.39 13.46 0.14
N GLN A 326 -5.34 14.70 0.64
CA GLN A 326 -4.43 15.14 1.69
C GLN A 326 -5.14 15.33 3.03
N VAL A 327 -6.43 14.99 3.12
CA VAL A 327 -7.27 15.18 4.31
C VAL A 327 -7.62 13.81 4.89
N PHE A 328 -7.35 13.64 6.17
CA PHE A 328 -7.66 12.44 6.93
C PHE A 328 -9.03 12.59 7.59
N ASP A 329 -10.09 12.18 6.90
CA ASP A 329 -11.46 12.30 7.38
C ASP A 329 -12.33 11.13 6.95
N LYS A 330 -13.61 11.18 7.35
CA LYS A 330 -14.59 10.12 7.05
C LYS A 330 -15.13 10.15 5.61
N GLN A 331 -14.65 11.03 4.73
CA GLN A 331 -15.12 11.14 3.35
C GLN A 331 -14.93 9.83 2.57
N TYR A 332 -13.95 9.00 2.96
CA TYR A 332 -13.81 7.63 2.49
C TYR A 332 -15.12 6.83 2.63
N TYR A 333 -15.73 6.81 3.82
CA TYR A 333 -16.97 6.08 4.10
C TYR A 333 -18.20 6.73 3.45
N GLU A 334 -18.24 8.06 3.40
CA GLU A 334 -19.29 8.78 2.67
C GLU A 334 -19.27 8.44 1.18
N SER A 335 -18.07 8.43 0.58
CA SER A 335 -17.88 8.11 -0.83
C SER A 335 -18.26 6.67 -1.13
N LEU A 336 -17.83 5.73 -0.28
CA LEU A 336 -18.18 4.31 -0.39
C LEU A 336 -19.69 4.07 -0.53
N LEU A 337 -20.51 4.82 0.23
CA LEU A 337 -21.97 4.62 0.25
C LEU A 337 -22.76 5.54 -0.71
N SER A 338 -22.25 6.73 -1.05
CA SER A 338 -23.04 7.74 -1.79
C SER A 338 -22.71 7.89 -3.27
N GLU A 339 -21.51 7.51 -3.69
CA GLU A 339 -21.04 7.67 -5.08
C GLU A 339 -21.50 6.51 -5.94
N PRO A 340 -21.81 6.69 -7.24
CA PRO A 340 -22.32 5.62 -8.11
C PRO A 340 -21.18 4.71 -8.60
N TRP A 341 -20.78 3.74 -7.79
CA TRP A 341 -19.66 2.84 -8.09
C TRP A 341 -20.05 1.82 -9.15
N ARG A 342 -19.22 1.71 -10.19
CA ARG A 342 -19.25 0.65 -11.20
C ARG A 342 -17.89 -0.04 -11.27
N PRO A 343 -17.85 -1.35 -11.53
CA PRO A 343 -16.58 -2.06 -11.63
C PRO A 343 -15.83 -1.68 -12.91
N ARG A 344 -14.51 -1.56 -12.82
CA ARG A 344 -13.59 -1.65 -13.96
C ARG A 344 -13.00 -3.07 -13.96
N ASN A 345 -12.78 -3.62 -15.15
CA ASN A 345 -12.21 -4.98 -15.30
C ASN A 345 -12.99 -6.06 -14.53
N MET A 346 -14.33 -6.05 -14.65
CA MET A 346 -15.22 -6.95 -13.90
C MET A 346 -14.81 -8.43 -14.06
N GLY A 347 -14.59 -9.11 -12.94
CA GLY A 347 -14.21 -10.51 -12.85
C GLY A 347 -12.74 -10.81 -13.14
N MET A 348 -11.90 -9.80 -13.35
CA MET A 348 -10.45 -9.93 -13.55
C MET A 348 -9.69 -9.78 -12.23
N GLU A 349 -8.43 -10.21 -12.20
CA GLU A 349 -7.55 -10.12 -11.02
C GLU A 349 -7.33 -8.66 -10.57
N ASP A 350 -7.30 -7.73 -11.52
CA ASP A 350 -7.13 -6.29 -11.32
C ASP A 350 -8.46 -5.53 -11.20
N GLN A 351 -9.56 -6.22 -10.86
CA GLN A 351 -10.86 -5.57 -10.69
C GLN A 351 -10.82 -4.53 -9.57
N ASP A 352 -11.17 -3.31 -9.93
CA ASP A 352 -11.47 -2.22 -9.00
C ASP A 352 -12.74 -1.48 -9.42
N TRP A 353 -13.04 -0.35 -8.78
CA TRP A 353 -14.29 0.36 -8.96
C TRP A 353 -14.03 1.85 -9.20
N THR A 354 -14.80 2.42 -10.12
CA THR A 354 -14.80 3.85 -10.42
C THR A 354 -16.22 4.40 -10.39
N THR A 355 -16.36 5.72 -10.33
CA THR A 355 -17.68 6.36 -10.37
C THR A 355 -18.25 6.37 -11.78
N GLY A 356 -19.56 6.25 -11.96
CA GLY A 356 -20.21 6.07 -13.27
C GLY A 356 -19.80 7.08 -14.35
N ARG A 357 -19.58 8.35 -14.02
CA ARG A 357 -19.06 9.38 -14.95
C ARG A 357 -17.61 9.17 -15.42
N GLY A 358 -16.96 8.07 -15.02
CA GLY A 358 -15.53 7.85 -15.16
C GLY A 358 -14.72 8.81 -14.29
N GLY A 359 -13.43 8.90 -14.58
CA GLY A 359 -12.50 9.81 -13.90
C GLY A 359 -11.47 9.10 -13.05
N SER A 360 -10.74 9.88 -12.25
CA SER A 360 -9.65 9.40 -11.39
C SER A 360 -10.15 8.85 -10.06
N ARG A 361 -11.42 8.44 -9.92
CA ARG A 361 -11.96 7.88 -8.66
C ARG A 361 -11.70 6.38 -8.60
N LEU A 362 -11.36 5.90 -7.41
CA LEU A 362 -11.03 4.51 -7.12
C LEU A 362 -11.68 4.03 -5.81
N MET A 363 -12.17 2.81 -5.83
CA MET A 363 -12.28 1.92 -4.67
C MET A 363 -11.75 0.55 -5.10
N LEU A 364 -10.91 -0.09 -4.29
CA LEU A 364 -10.50 -1.47 -4.52
C LEU A 364 -11.64 -2.43 -4.17
N SER A 365 -11.54 -3.69 -4.61
CA SER A 365 -12.52 -4.69 -4.22
C SER A 365 -12.49 -4.95 -2.70
N THR A 366 -11.32 -4.82 -2.04
CA THR A 366 -11.19 -4.80 -0.57
C THR A 366 -11.93 -3.65 0.11
N ASP A 367 -12.08 -2.49 -0.55
CA ASP A 367 -12.84 -1.35 -0.01
C ASP A 367 -14.35 -1.57 -0.20
N MET A 368 -14.75 -1.93 -1.41
CA MET A 368 -16.16 -2.11 -1.77
C MET A 368 -16.81 -3.22 -0.95
N CYS A 369 -16.06 -4.27 -0.63
CA CYS A 369 -16.57 -5.39 0.14
C CYS A 369 -16.91 -5.02 1.59
N LEU A 370 -16.44 -3.87 2.11
CA LEU A 370 -16.79 -3.43 3.48
C LEU A 370 -18.28 -3.10 3.60
N ALA A 371 -18.90 -2.63 2.51
CA ALA A 371 -20.31 -2.23 2.50
C ALA A 371 -21.20 -3.21 1.73
N PHE A 372 -20.69 -3.76 0.61
CA PHE A 372 -21.47 -4.53 -0.35
C PHE A 372 -20.99 -5.98 -0.46
N ASP A 373 -21.90 -6.90 -0.73
CA ASP A 373 -21.57 -8.27 -1.14
C ASP A 373 -21.13 -8.26 -2.61
N ILE A 374 -19.85 -7.97 -2.82
CA ILE A 374 -19.28 -7.86 -4.16
C ILE A 374 -19.07 -9.23 -4.83
N GLU A 375 -19.02 -10.33 -4.08
CA GLU A 375 -18.91 -11.68 -4.64
C GLU A 375 -20.18 -12.03 -5.40
N GLU A 376 -21.34 -11.82 -4.78
CA GLU A 376 -22.63 -11.98 -5.45
C GLU A 376 -22.78 -10.96 -6.59
N ALA A 377 -22.32 -9.73 -6.40
CA ALA A 377 -22.36 -8.69 -7.44
C ALA A 377 -21.61 -9.10 -8.72
N VAL A 378 -20.40 -9.65 -8.58
CA VAL A 378 -19.60 -10.13 -9.71
C VAL A 378 -20.27 -11.32 -10.38
N GLN A 379 -20.76 -12.30 -9.59
CA GLN A 379 -21.45 -13.48 -10.13
C GLN A 379 -22.69 -13.11 -10.94
N ARG A 380 -23.46 -12.13 -10.48
CA ARG A 380 -24.68 -11.65 -11.14
C ARG A 380 -24.41 -10.56 -12.19
N ARG A 381 -23.14 -10.22 -12.45
CA ARG A 381 -22.72 -9.15 -13.35
C ARG A 381 -23.47 -7.85 -13.09
N ILE A 382 -23.47 -7.45 -11.82
CA ILE A 382 -24.10 -6.22 -11.36
C ILE A 382 -23.26 -5.02 -11.82
N PRO A 383 -23.83 -4.11 -12.63
CA PRO A 383 -23.07 -3.03 -13.25
C PRO A 383 -22.83 -1.84 -12.31
N CYS A 384 -23.49 -1.79 -11.16
CA CYS A 384 -23.54 -0.59 -10.32
C CYS A 384 -23.89 -0.93 -8.86
N CYS A 385 -23.15 -0.41 -7.88
CA CYS A 385 -23.45 -0.63 -6.46
C CYS A 385 -24.35 0.43 -5.82
N SER A 386 -24.40 1.64 -6.36
CA SER A 386 -24.89 2.81 -5.61
C SER A 386 -25.50 3.90 -6.51
N LYS A 387 -26.30 4.81 -5.90
CA LYS A 387 -27.19 5.83 -6.52
C LYS A 387 -27.61 5.61 -7.99
N ALA A 388 -28.90 5.30 -8.15
CA ALA A 388 -29.55 4.98 -9.43
C ALA A 388 -29.42 6.00 -10.58
N ASN A 389 -29.02 7.25 -10.32
CA ASN A 389 -28.97 8.27 -11.37
C ASN A 389 -27.55 8.50 -11.92
N GLY A 390 -26.55 7.82 -11.36
CA GLY A 390 -25.14 8.06 -11.67
C GLY A 390 -24.44 6.95 -12.44
N CYS A 391 -25.09 5.80 -12.62
CA CYS A 391 -24.59 4.69 -13.44
C CYS A 391 -25.18 4.79 -14.85
N ASP A 392 -24.37 4.45 -15.85
CA ASP A 392 -24.52 4.86 -17.27
C ASP A 392 -25.88 4.55 -17.94
N ASP A 393 -26.74 3.72 -17.34
CA ASP A 393 -28.13 3.48 -17.77
C ASP A 393 -29.08 3.16 -16.59
N PHE A 394 -30.36 3.48 -16.75
CA PHE A 394 -31.44 3.30 -15.78
C PHE A 394 -31.72 1.82 -15.45
N GLU A 395 -31.50 0.88 -16.38
CA GLU A 395 -31.65 -0.55 -16.10
C GLU A 395 -30.50 -1.08 -15.24
N ALA A 396 -29.28 -0.61 -15.50
CA ALA A 396 -28.10 -0.88 -14.66
C ALA A 396 -28.28 -0.34 -13.23
N ALA A 397 -28.83 0.86 -13.12
CA ALA A 397 -29.14 1.52 -11.86
C ALA A 397 -30.19 0.81 -10.98
N ARG A 398 -31.08 0.02 -11.58
CA ARG A 398 -32.07 -0.80 -10.85
C ARG A 398 -31.45 -2.04 -10.21
N ARG A 399 -30.33 -2.51 -10.73
CA ARG A 399 -29.59 -3.67 -10.22
C ARG A 399 -28.47 -3.20 -9.31
N ARG A 400 -28.79 -2.78 -8.09
CA ARG A 400 -27.79 -2.38 -7.07
C ARG A 400 -27.05 -3.59 -6.53
N CYS A 401 -25.82 -3.39 -6.06
CA CYS A 401 -25.07 -4.44 -5.37
C CYS A 401 -25.83 -4.90 -4.12
N PRO A 402 -25.86 -6.23 -3.87
CA PRO A 402 -26.45 -6.77 -2.66
C PRO A 402 -25.69 -6.24 -1.44
N MET A 403 -26.44 -6.06 -0.35
CA MET A 403 -25.89 -5.78 0.97
C MET A 403 -25.89 -7.08 1.77
N TYR A 404 -24.97 -7.20 2.71
CA TYR A 404 -24.91 -8.38 3.57
C TYR A 404 -26.20 -8.58 4.38
N SER A 405 -26.65 -9.84 4.44
CA SER A 405 -27.75 -10.24 5.31
C SER A 405 -27.36 -10.13 6.80
N GLN A 406 -28.35 -10.13 7.70
CA GLN A 406 -28.09 -10.08 9.15
C GLN A 406 -27.32 -11.30 9.69
N HIS A 407 -27.33 -12.42 8.95
CA HIS A 407 -26.62 -13.65 9.32
C HIS A 407 -25.22 -13.74 8.72
N ASP A 408 -24.86 -12.82 7.83
CA ASP A 408 -23.53 -12.79 7.24
C ASP A 408 -22.51 -12.22 8.24
N ARG A 409 -21.38 -12.88 8.39
CA ARG A 409 -20.28 -12.44 9.26
C ARG A 409 -19.71 -11.07 8.86
N ARG A 410 -19.76 -10.73 7.57
CA ARG A 410 -19.28 -9.46 6.98
C ARG A 410 -20.27 -8.31 7.20
N LYS A 411 -21.49 -8.59 7.66
CA LYS A 411 -22.42 -7.55 8.12
C LYS A 411 -21.80 -6.64 9.18
N ARG A 412 -20.92 -7.17 10.03
CA ARG A 412 -20.15 -6.39 11.02
C ARG A 412 -19.22 -5.35 10.39
N ALA A 413 -18.69 -5.60 9.19
CA ALA A 413 -17.92 -4.62 8.45
C ALA A 413 -18.82 -3.47 7.99
N SER A 414 -19.98 -3.80 7.41
CA SER A 414 -20.97 -2.82 6.96
C SER A 414 -21.50 -1.97 8.13
N ASP A 415 -21.75 -2.59 9.29
CA ASP A 415 -22.16 -1.86 10.51
C ASP A 415 -21.07 -0.90 10.99
N ALA A 416 -19.81 -1.32 10.98
CA ALA A 416 -18.70 -0.45 11.31
C ALA A 416 -18.58 0.72 10.32
N VAL A 417 -18.77 0.51 9.01
CA VAL A 417 -18.79 1.60 8.01
C VAL A 417 -19.84 2.66 8.37
N HIS A 418 -21.04 2.24 8.77
CA HIS A 418 -22.11 3.16 9.18
C HIS A 418 -21.77 3.88 10.49
N GLU A 419 -21.09 3.23 11.43
CA GLU A 419 -20.58 3.88 12.65
C GLU A 419 -19.58 5.00 12.32
N MET A 420 -18.66 4.76 11.38
CA MET A 420 -17.63 5.73 10.98
C MET A 420 -18.22 7.01 10.36
N LEU A 421 -19.45 6.97 9.83
CA LEU A 421 -20.14 8.18 9.32
C LEU A 421 -20.43 9.21 10.42
N GLY A 422 -20.48 8.77 11.68
CA GLY A 422 -20.78 9.63 12.82
C GLY A 422 -22.19 10.24 12.79
N GLY A 423 -23.16 9.44 12.35
CA GLY A 423 -24.55 9.84 12.19
C GLY A 423 -25.01 9.64 10.75
N SER A 424 -25.66 10.65 10.16
CA SER A 424 -26.02 10.61 8.75
C SER A 424 -24.81 10.84 7.84
N ILE A 425 -24.96 10.51 6.55
CA ILE A 425 -23.92 10.75 5.54
C ILE A 425 -23.55 12.23 5.35
N PHE A 426 -24.40 13.15 5.82
CA PHE A 426 -24.15 14.60 5.79
C PHE A 426 -23.62 15.14 7.12
N SER A 427 -23.46 14.28 8.13
CA SER A 427 -22.86 14.63 9.41
C SER A 427 -21.44 15.16 9.20
N LYS A 428 -21.02 16.18 9.95
CA LYS A 428 -19.62 16.64 9.97
C LYS A 428 -18.80 15.98 11.09
N ASN A 429 -19.39 15.02 11.80
CA ASN A 429 -18.81 14.42 12.97
C ASN A 429 -17.80 13.32 12.62
N ASN A 430 -16.51 13.67 12.63
CA ASN A 430 -15.41 12.71 12.43
C ASN A 430 -15.07 11.89 13.69
N LYS A 431 -15.66 12.21 14.85
CA LYS A 431 -15.25 11.63 16.14
C LYS A 431 -15.32 10.10 16.18
N PRO A 432 -16.38 9.43 15.66
CA PRO A 432 -16.43 7.96 15.68
C PRO A 432 -15.31 7.32 14.87
N PHE A 433 -15.07 7.82 13.66
CA PHE A 433 -13.92 7.40 12.85
C PHE A 433 -12.60 7.61 13.58
N TYR A 434 -12.33 8.82 14.10
CA TYR A 434 -11.07 9.11 14.77
C TYR A 434 -10.85 8.27 16.04
N THR A 435 -11.91 8.01 16.80
CA THR A 435 -11.85 7.17 18.01
C THR A 435 -11.54 5.72 17.65
N ALA A 436 -12.24 5.17 16.65
CA ALA A 436 -12.00 3.82 16.18
C ALA A 436 -10.60 3.69 15.54
N PHE A 437 -10.18 4.67 14.75
CA PHE A 437 -8.86 4.67 14.10
C PHE A 437 -7.74 4.70 15.13
N SER A 438 -7.80 5.60 16.13
CA SER A 438 -6.79 5.65 17.20
C SER A 438 -6.64 4.30 17.91
N THR A 439 -7.77 3.66 18.22
CA THR A 439 -7.80 2.34 18.88
C THR A 439 -7.22 1.25 17.98
N ALA A 440 -7.63 1.21 16.72
CA ALA A 440 -7.18 0.20 15.76
C ALA A 440 -5.69 0.36 15.42
N TRP A 441 -5.23 1.60 15.29
CA TRP A 441 -3.85 1.96 15.02
C TRP A 441 -2.93 1.60 16.19
N GLU A 442 -3.34 1.84 17.44
CA GLU A 442 -2.59 1.36 18.62
C GLU A 442 -2.44 -0.15 18.59
N LYS A 443 -3.54 -0.90 18.38
CA LYS A 443 -3.47 -2.36 18.26
C LYS A 443 -2.52 -2.80 17.15
N ALA A 444 -2.68 -2.26 15.94
CA ALA A 444 -1.89 -2.64 14.77
C ALA A 444 -0.39 -2.33 14.95
N THR A 445 -0.05 -1.18 15.52
CA THR A 445 1.35 -0.77 15.69
C THR A 445 2.03 -1.45 16.87
N THR A 446 1.29 -2.03 17.80
CA THR A 446 1.83 -2.75 18.98
C THR A 446 1.74 -4.27 18.86
N VAL A 447 1.05 -4.79 17.84
CA VAL A 447 0.82 -6.23 17.70
C VAL A 447 2.14 -7.00 17.60
N GLY A 448 2.29 -8.04 18.42
CA GLY A 448 3.50 -8.87 18.44
C GLY A 448 4.75 -8.22 19.04
N GLN A 449 4.66 -6.99 19.54
CA GLN A 449 5.78 -6.27 20.15
C GLN A 449 5.75 -6.43 21.67
N ASP A 450 6.90 -6.79 22.24
CA ASP A 450 7.10 -6.87 23.68
C ASP A 450 7.86 -5.65 24.20
N ASN A 451 7.63 -5.29 25.46
CA ASN A 451 8.39 -4.23 26.16
C ASN A 451 8.32 -2.84 25.50
N LEU A 452 7.18 -2.47 24.93
CA LEU A 452 6.97 -1.11 24.48
C LEU A 452 6.65 -0.18 25.65
N PHE A 453 7.14 1.05 25.56
CA PHE A 453 7.02 2.07 26.60
C PHE A 453 6.15 3.24 26.12
N PRO A 454 5.35 3.88 27.00
CA PRO A 454 4.74 5.16 26.68
C PRO A 454 5.81 6.25 26.51
N LEU A 455 5.44 7.35 25.86
CA LEU A 455 6.28 8.55 25.82
C LEU A 455 6.53 9.09 27.23
N LYS A 456 7.74 9.61 27.47
CA LYS A 456 8.12 10.30 28.70
C LYS A 456 8.35 11.79 28.45
N GLU A 457 8.15 12.62 29.47
CA GLU A 457 8.42 14.07 29.39
C GLU A 457 9.89 14.35 29.05
N ASN A 458 10.81 13.66 29.74
CA ASN A 458 12.24 13.75 29.50
C ASN A 458 12.91 12.37 29.53
N CYS A 459 14.14 12.34 29.02
CA CYS A 459 14.98 11.14 28.93
C CYS A 459 15.97 11.03 30.09
N GLU A 460 15.78 11.79 31.17
CA GLU A 460 16.77 11.96 32.25
C GLU A 460 16.64 10.91 33.36
N SER A 461 15.77 9.92 33.22
CA SER A 461 15.56 8.87 34.23
C SER A 461 15.80 7.46 33.66
N VAL A 462 17.07 7.10 33.44
CA VAL A 462 17.49 5.70 33.26
C VAL A 462 18.65 5.39 34.19
#